data_AF-A0A525VND8-F1
#
_entry.id   AF-A0A525VND8-F1
#
_cell.length_a   1.000
_cell.length_b   1.000
_cell.length_c   1.000
_cell.angle_alpha   90.00
_cell.angle_beta   90.00
_cell.angle_gamma   90.00
#
_symmetry.space_group_name_H-M   'P 1'
#
loop_
_entity.id
_entity.type
_entity.pdbx_description
1 polymer ?
#
loop_
_entity_poly.entity_id
_entity_poly.type
_entity_poly.pdbx_seq_one_letter_code
_entity_poly.pdbx_strand_id
1 'polypeptide(L)'
;MSAVVLLVVLAMIPVESRAAELFDSEEPFNQAITKNLLRSFLNQALDVLDDHLEVTGTLNPNEQRGNRQQYLKFRFYPEGKSRSNESMTAEGWVDQVPDSSQQDFHFRFSLPKPAPNQGSSKSMDVL
;
A
#
# COMPACT_ATOMS: atom_id res chain seq x y z
N MET A 1 -9.22 -62.09 53.31
CA MET A 1 -7.97 -61.49 52.77
C MET A 1 -8.33 -60.79 51.46
N SER A 2 -9.07 -59.68 51.56
CA SER A 2 -8.63 -58.28 51.36
C SER A 2 -8.17 -57.96 49.93
N ALA A 3 -9.14 -57.65 49.08
CA ALA A 3 -8.99 -57.11 47.72
C ALA A 3 -8.73 -55.59 47.73
N VAL A 4 -7.85 -55.12 48.61
CA VAL A 4 -7.54 -53.67 48.74
C VAL A 4 -6.15 -53.32 48.18
N VAL A 5 -5.38 -54.30 47.70
CA VAL A 5 -4.00 -54.04 47.25
C VAL A 5 -3.89 -53.65 45.76
N LEU A 6 -4.95 -53.80 44.95
CA LEU A 6 -4.86 -53.58 43.50
C LEU A 6 -5.31 -52.18 43.03
N LEU A 7 -5.39 -51.18 43.90
CA LEU A 7 -5.82 -49.82 43.55
C LEU A 7 -4.87 -48.71 44.05
N VAL A 8 -3.59 -49.04 44.25
CA VAL A 8 -2.54 -48.06 44.59
C VAL A 8 -1.53 -47.85 43.44
N VAL A 9 -1.59 -48.65 42.37
CA VAL A 9 -0.63 -48.53 41.26
C VAL A 9 -0.95 -47.39 40.29
N LEU A 10 -2.13 -46.77 40.34
CA LEU A 10 -2.49 -45.65 39.46
C LEU A 10 -2.00 -44.26 39.91
N ALA A 11 -1.36 -44.14 41.08
CA ALA A 11 -0.89 -42.84 41.59
C ALA A 11 0.59 -42.51 41.26
N MET A 12 1.26 -43.33 40.44
CA MET A 12 2.69 -43.20 40.12
C MET A 12 2.93 -43.10 38.61
N ILE A 13 2.12 -42.32 37.89
CA ILE A 13 2.55 -41.83 36.58
C ILE A 13 3.23 -40.48 36.85
N PRO A 14 4.55 -40.35 36.67
CA PRO A 14 5.21 -39.07 36.82
C PRO A 14 4.61 -38.15 35.76
N VAL A 15 3.99 -37.05 36.18
CA VAL A 15 3.58 -35.96 35.28
C VAL A 15 4.83 -35.09 34.99
N GLU A 16 5.94 -35.73 34.66
CA GLU A 16 7.21 -35.04 34.44
C GLU A 16 7.75 -35.42 33.06
N SER A 17 7.79 -34.42 32.19
CA SER A 17 8.30 -34.43 30.82
C SER A 17 7.48 -35.22 29.78
N ARG A 18 6.27 -34.70 29.49
CA ARG A 18 6.14 -34.26 28.09
C ARG A 18 7.25 -33.23 27.96
N ALA A 19 8.33 -33.57 27.25
CA ALA A 19 9.07 -32.53 26.58
C ALA A 19 7.98 -31.66 25.98
N ALA A 20 7.82 -30.44 26.51
CA ALA A 20 7.05 -29.46 25.79
C ALA A 20 7.83 -29.37 24.49
N GLU A 21 7.39 -30.11 23.47
CA GLU A 21 7.57 -29.67 22.10
C GLU A 21 7.14 -28.23 22.19
N LEU A 22 8.15 -27.36 22.18
CA LEU A 22 8.00 -25.94 22.33
C LEU A 22 6.99 -25.62 21.23
N PHE A 23 5.73 -25.39 21.61
CA PHE A 23 4.66 -25.22 20.64
C PHE A 23 5.03 -23.95 19.90
N ASP A 24 5.65 -24.13 18.75
CA ASP A 24 6.07 -23.04 17.92
C ASP A 24 4.81 -22.60 17.18
N SER A 25 4.14 -21.62 17.78
CA SER A 25 2.94 -21.02 17.21
C SER A 25 3.19 -20.46 15.80
N GLU A 26 4.44 -20.24 15.42
CA GLU A 26 4.84 -19.77 14.10
C GLU A 26 5.10 -20.92 13.11
N GLU A 27 5.25 -22.18 13.53
CA GLU A 27 5.45 -23.34 12.64
C GLU A 27 4.35 -23.47 11.55
N PRO A 28 3.05 -23.39 11.87
CA PRO A 28 2.00 -23.43 10.85
C PRO A 28 2.06 -22.21 9.92
N PHE A 29 2.55 -21.05 10.37
CA PHE A 29 2.74 -19.88 9.51
C PHE A 29 3.96 -20.05 8.59
N ASN A 30 5.07 -20.58 9.14
CA ASN A 30 6.29 -20.90 8.41
C ASN A 30 6.06 -21.99 7.35
N GLN A 31 5.12 -22.91 7.58
CA GLN A 31 4.70 -23.93 6.62
C GLN A 31 3.61 -23.44 5.65
N ALA A 32 2.62 -22.66 6.11
CA ALA A 32 1.50 -22.20 5.30
C ALA A 32 1.87 -21.04 4.37
N ILE A 33 2.75 -20.14 4.81
CA ILE A 33 3.24 -19.03 4.00
C ILE A 33 4.54 -19.44 3.32
N THR A 34 4.39 -20.18 2.23
CA THR A 34 5.55 -20.53 1.40
C THR A 34 6.11 -19.28 0.71
N LYS A 35 7.43 -19.24 0.50
CA LYS A 35 8.11 -18.15 -0.22
C LYS A 35 7.46 -17.81 -1.57
N ASN A 36 6.87 -18.82 -2.23
CA ASN A 36 6.18 -18.66 -3.50
C ASN A 36 4.86 -17.88 -3.37
N LEU A 37 4.09 -18.14 -2.30
CA LEU A 37 2.86 -17.39 -2.01
C LEU A 37 3.17 -15.92 -1.69
N LEU A 38 4.19 -15.67 -0.86
CA LEU A 38 4.64 -14.31 -0.56
C LEU A 38 5.08 -13.56 -1.83
N ARG A 39 5.84 -14.23 -2.69
CA ARG A 39 6.27 -13.65 -3.96
C ARG A 39 5.09 -13.34 -4.87
N SER A 40 4.11 -14.24 -4.97
CA SER A 40 2.91 -14.02 -5.76
C SER A 40 2.10 -12.83 -5.24
N PHE A 41 1.90 -12.73 -3.93
CA PHE A 41 1.19 -11.62 -3.31
C PHE A 41 1.93 -10.29 -3.51
N LEU A 42 3.25 -10.29 -3.32
CA LEU A 42 4.07 -9.10 -3.55
C LEU A 42 3.99 -8.63 -4.99
N ASN A 43 4.11 -9.55 -5.97
CA ASN A 43 3.99 -9.20 -7.38
C ASN A 43 2.61 -8.60 -7.68
N GLN A 44 1.53 -9.23 -7.17
CA GLN A 44 0.18 -8.70 -7.37
C GLN A 44 -0.01 -7.32 -6.72
N ALA A 45 0.56 -7.09 -5.54
CA ALA A 45 0.53 -5.79 -4.89
C ALA A 45 1.31 -4.74 -5.70
N LEU A 46 2.47 -5.10 -6.24
CA LEU A 46 3.26 -4.23 -7.12
C LEU A 46 2.52 -3.92 -8.42
N ASP A 47 1.83 -4.88 -9.03
CA ASP A 47 1.04 -4.68 -10.24
C ASP A 47 -0.12 -3.70 -9.99
N VAL A 48 -0.82 -3.84 -8.85
CA VAL A 48 -1.89 -2.91 -8.45
C VAL A 48 -1.33 -1.51 -8.20
N LEU A 49 -0.19 -1.40 -7.51
CA LEU A 49 0.45 -0.12 -7.24
C LEU A 49 0.93 0.54 -8.53
N ASP A 50 1.55 -0.21 -9.45
CA ASP A 50 1.93 0.34 -10.74
C ASP A 50 0.69 0.85 -11.46
N ASP A 51 -0.37 0.06 -11.59
CA ASP A 51 -1.60 0.48 -12.28
C ASP A 51 -2.23 1.74 -11.67
N HIS A 52 -2.10 1.99 -10.37
CA HIS A 52 -2.78 3.12 -9.72
C HIS A 52 -1.89 4.32 -9.41
N LEU A 53 -0.57 4.17 -9.40
CA LEU A 53 0.36 5.21 -8.98
C LEU A 53 1.40 5.49 -10.05
N GLU A 54 1.65 6.77 -10.25
CA GLU A 54 2.73 7.26 -11.10
C GLU A 54 3.48 8.36 -10.36
N VAL A 55 4.79 8.21 -10.27
CA VAL A 55 5.69 9.22 -9.71
C VAL A 55 6.66 9.64 -10.80
N THR A 56 6.69 10.94 -11.10
CA THR A 56 7.60 11.53 -12.08
C THR A 56 8.30 12.71 -11.46
N GLY A 57 9.57 12.93 -11.81
CA GLY A 57 10.31 14.06 -11.28
C GLY A 57 11.70 14.18 -11.90
N THR A 58 12.25 15.38 -11.79
CA THR A 58 13.62 15.69 -12.13
C THR A 58 14.25 16.31 -10.90
N LEU A 59 15.09 15.52 -10.22
CA LEU A 59 15.89 15.95 -9.07
C LEU A 59 17.31 16.32 -9.50
N ASN A 60 17.63 16.20 -10.79
CA ASN A 60 18.96 16.45 -11.30
C ASN A 60 19.18 17.97 -11.39
N PRO A 61 20.05 18.56 -10.54
CA PRO A 61 20.31 20.00 -10.56
C PRO A 61 20.95 20.47 -11.87
N ASN A 62 21.45 19.53 -12.70
CA ASN A 62 22.11 19.81 -13.98
C ASN A 62 21.19 19.61 -15.20
N GLU A 63 19.98 19.08 -15.03
CA GLU A 63 19.01 18.95 -16.12
C GLU A 63 18.09 20.17 -16.14
N GLN A 64 18.50 21.22 -16.84
CA GLN A 64 17.65 22.38 -17.09
C GLN A 64 16.51 22.01 -18.08
N ARG A 65 15.37 21.55 -17.55
CA ARG A 65 14.09 21.69 -18.27
C ARG A 65 13.40 22.98 -17.83
N GLY A 66 13.82 24.10 -18.43
CA GLY A 66 13.27 25.43 -18.11
C GLY A 66 13.74 25.97 -16.75
N ASN A 67 12.92 26.83 -16.12
CA ASN A 67 13.28 27.55 -14.87
C ASN A 67 13.09 26.73 -13.57
N ARG A 68 12.57 25.50 -13.66
CA ARG A 68 12.25 24.62 -12.53
C ARG A 68 13.39 23.66 -12.25
N GLN A 69 14.25 24.00 -11.29
CA GLN A 69 15.43 23.18 -10.97
C GLN A 69 15.09 21.84 -10.32
N GLN A 70 13.96 21.76 -9.62
CA GLN A 70 13.52 20.56 -8.91
C GLN A 70 12.02 20.41 -9.07
N TYR A 71 11.55 19.30 -9.64
CA TYR A 71 10.12 19.02 -9.84
C TYR A 71 9.81 17.60 -9.42
N LEU A 72 8.71 17.44 -8.67
CA LEU A 72 8.16 16.15 -8.29
C LEU A 72 6.66 16.16 -8.51
N LYS A 73 6.14 15.08 -9.10
CA LYS A 73 4.72 14.90 -9.38
C LYS A 73 4.30 13.49 -9.03
N PHE A 74 3.28 13.42 -8.21
CA PHE A 74 2.52 12.23 -7.90
C PHE A 74 1.20 12.28 -8.65
N ARG A 75 0.82 11.15 -9.23
CA ARG A 75 -0.47 10.97 -9.87
C ARG A 75 -1.07 9.65 -9.39
N PHE A 76 -2.33 9.73 -8.98
CA PHE A 76 -3.13 8.60 -8.53
C PHE A 76 -4.31 8.40 -9.48
N TYR A 77 -4.50 7.19 -9.97
CA TYR A 77 -5.56 6.78 -10.88
C TYR A 77 -6.57 5.92 -10.10
N PRO A 78 -7.73 6.45 -9.69
CA PRO A 78 -8.67 5.71 -8.84
C PRO A 78 -9.18 4.40 -9.47
N GLU A 79 -9.34 4.38 -10.78
CA GLU A 79 -9.81 3.22 -11.55
C GLU A 79 -8.65 2.41 -12.17
N GLY A 80 -7.40 2.83 -11.96
CA GLY A 80 -6.22 2.29 -12.61
C GLY A 80 -5.97 2.88 -14.02
N LYS A 81 -4.68 3.07 -14.35
CA LYS A 81 -4.17 3.54 -15.66
C LYS A 81 -4.70 2.69 -16.81
N SER A 82 -4.88 1.39 -16.58
CA SER A 82 -5.38 0.45 -17.57
C SER A 82 -6.84 0.67 -17.97
N ARG A 83 -7.65 1.33 -17.13
CA ARG A 83 -9.09 1.51 -17.34
C ARG A 83 -9.49 2.95 -17.60
N SER A 84 -8.79 3.91 -17.00
CA SER A 84 -9.12 5.33 -17.09
C SER A 84 -7.88 6.22 -17.09
N ASN A 85 -7.97 7.34 -17.80
CA ASN A 85 -6.98 8.41 -17.72
C ASN A 85 -7.34 9.45 -16.64
N GLU A 86 -8.47 9.28 -15.94
CA GLU A 86 -8.84 10.13 -14.82
C GLU A 86 -7.88 9.92 -13.66
N SER A 87 -7.35 11.04 -13.17
CA SER A 87 -6.36 10.99 -12.10
C SER A 87 -6.42 12.22 -11.20
N MET A 88 -6.01 12.01 -9.96
CA MET A 88 -5.69 13.04 -9.00
C MET A 88 -4.19 13.29 -9.07
N THR A 89 -3.76 14.54 -9.06
CA THR A 89 -2.35 14.92 -9.15
C THR A 89 -1.95 15.79 -7.96
N ALA A 90 -0.78 15.52 -7.40
CA ALA A 90 -0.08 16.39 -6.48
C ALA A 90 1.32 16.68 -7.04
N GLU A 91 1.69 17.94 -7.19
CA GLU A 91 3.00 18.33 -7.69
C GLU A 91 3.64 19.41 -6.82
N GLY A 92 4.97 19.37 -6.75
CA GLY A 92 5.77 20.37 -6.07
C GLY A 92 7.01 20.72 -6.90
N TRP A 93 7.42 21.97 -6.87
CA TRP A 93 8.65 22.40 -7.52
C TRP A 93 9.32 23.58 -6.84
N VAL A 94 10.60 23.73 -7.09
CA VAL A 94 11.41 24.86 -6.65
C VAL A 94 11.87 25.64 -7.88
N ASP A 95 11.57 26.92 -7.89
CA ASP A 95 12.09 27.89 -8.85
C ASP A 95 13.24 28.67 -8.19
N GLN A 96 14.33 28.88 -8.93
CA GLN A 96 15.41 29.78 -8.50
C GLN A 96 15.11 31.19 -9.01
N VAL A 97 15.07 32.16 -8.10
CA VAL A 97 14.83 33.55 -8.48
C VAL A 97 16.14 34.12 -9.07
N PRO A 98 16.14 34.66 -10.30
CA PRO A 98 17.33 35.26 -10.91
C PRO A 98 17.94 36.33 -10.00
N ASP A 99 19.27 36.36 -9.94
CA ASP A 99 20.05 37.36 -9.19
C ASP A 99 19.80 37.41 -7.67
N SER A 100 19.19 36.35 -7.10
CA SER A 100 19.05 36.21 -5.66
C SER A 100 19.39 34.78 -5.20
N SER A 101 19.76 34.63 -3.94
CA SER A 101 19.87 33.31 -3.31
C SER A 101 18.52 32.75 -2.85
N GLN A 102 17.42 33.41 -3.20
CA GLN A 102 16.08 33.03 -2.76
C GLN A 102 15.53 31.91 -3.65
N GLN A 103 14.91 30.93 -3.00
CA GLN A 103 14.20 29.83 -3.63
C GLN A 103 12.71 29.98 -3.35
N ASP A 104 11.91 29.85 -4.40
CA ASP A 104 10.45 29.85 -4.27
C ASP A 104 9.94 28.41 -4.39
N PHE A 105 9.22 27.98 -3.36
CA PHE A 105 8.60 26.66 -3.32
C PHE A 105 7.13 26.75 -3.74
N HIS A 106 6.75 25.90 -4.68
CA HIS A 106 5.41 25.82 -5.21
C HIS A 106 4.82 24.42 -5.00
N PHE A 107 3.51 24.37 -4.76
CA PHE A 107 2.75 23.14 -4.69
C PHE A 107 1.41 23.31 -5.39
N ARG A 108 0.93 22.25 -6.06
CA ARG A 108 -0.39 22.23 -6.70
C ARG A 108 -1.05 20.86 -6.55
N PHE A 109 -2.32 20.89 -6.19
CA PHE A 109 -3.21 19.73 -6.21
C PHE A 109 -4.23 19.89 -7.32
N SER A 110 -4.59 18.79 -7.99
CA SER A 110 -5.58 18.79 -9.06
C SER A 110 -6.45 17.54 -8.98
N LEU A 111 -7.76 17.75 -9.00
CA LEU A 111 -8.76 16.70 -9.04
C LEU A 111 -9.16 16.43 -10.51
N PRO A 112 -9.64 15.21 -10.82
CA PRO A 112 -10.22 14.92 -12.13
C PRO A 112 -11.40 15.85 -12.38
N LYS A 113 -11.48 16.42 -13.60
CA LYS A 113 -12.61 17.27 -13.97
C LYS A 113 -13.84 16.37 -14.18
N PRO A 114 -15.01 16.71 -13.63
CA PRO A 114 -16.23 15.96 -13.91
C PRO A 114 -16.53 16.03 -15.42
N ALA A 115 -16.92 14.89 -15.99
CA ALA A 115 -17.31 14.81 -17.39
C ALA A 115 -18.49 15.78 -17.67
N PRO A 116 -18.47 16.56 -18.78
CA PRO A 116 -19.44 17.63 -19.01
C PRO A 116 -20.90 17.19 -19.27
N ASN A 117 -21.28 15.91 -19.08
CA ASN A 117 -22.61 15.38 -19.41
C ASN A 117 -23.29 14.58 -18.29
N GLN A 118 -23.30 15.09 -17.06
CA GLN A 118 -24.31 14.71 -16.06
C GLN A 118 -24.95 15.96 -15.47
N GLY A 119 -25.96 16.47 -16.17
CA GLY A 119 -26.67 17.66 -15.73
C GLY A 119 -27.64 18.27 -16.75
N SER A 120 -28.33 17.49 -17.59
CA SER A 120 -29.59 17.99 -18.14
C SER A 120 -30.66 17.85 -17.06
N SER A 121 -30.70 18.80 -16.13
CA SER A 121 -31.87 18.98 -15.28
C SER A 121 -33.02 19.40 -16.19
N LYS A 122 -33.85 18.42 -16.56
CA LYS A 122 -35.07 18.62 -17.34
C LYS A 122 -35.99 19.52 -16.51
N SER A 123 -36.04 20.80 -16.86
CA SER A 123 -37.08 21.72 -16.36
C SER A 123 -38.43 21.16 -16.80
N MET A 124 -39.22 20.65 -15.85
CA MET A 124 -40.63 20.37 -16.08
C MET A 124 -41.37 21.70 -15.91
N ASP A 125 -41.56 22.41 -17.01
CA ASP A 125 -42.60 23.43 -17.08
C ASP A 125 -43.95 22.71 -17.08
N VAL A 126 -44.67 22.83 -15.97
CA VAL A 126 -46.08 22.43 -15.86
C VAL A 126 -46.91 23.61 -16.32
N LEU A 127 -47.60 23.44 -17.44
CA LEU A 127 -48.77 24.23 -17.86
C LEU A 127 -50.03 23.46 -17.51
#